data_AF-A0A7X0NSL7-F1
#
_entry.id   AF-A0A7X0NSL7-F1
#
_cell.length_a   1.000
_cell.length_b   1.000
_cell.length_c   1.000
_cell.angle_alpha   90.00
_cell.angle_beta   90.00
_cell.angle_gamma   90.00
#
_symmetry.space_group_name_H-M   'P 1'
#
loop_
_entity.id
_entity.type
_entity.pdbx_description
1 polymer ?
#
loop_
_entity_poly.entity_id
_entity_poly.type
_entity_poly.pdbx_seq_one_letter_code
_entity_poly.pdbx_strand_id
1 'polypeptide(L)'
;MLALILALGGTMFLQSAYTPKLGLDLAGGTTVTLTPVTQNNASPPEEILDRAVNIIRDRVNGTGISDAEVAKSGDNIIISIPGVGQNEAIKLVATTAELRFRQVLAVAATQAPQDLATNAPTPGGTPSGSASPSASPSASPTAQPSTSQSITTPSASPTGKALSSALTAPTQSASAPAQGSADPSAKPTATQKTGQTGQDGKTGQDGKTQTAQDSKTQTGQDGKNQEQGGKKGQEAKSSPTAKATPSAQASTPPAQDPNAGIDTTGIDPAVLQQFNKLDCSNPANRGQGVQDDPAKQYAACETDGSYKYVLDVAKVVGTDIDTASAGVRQGTTEWVVQLDFKSKGAGEWGKLTTTAYNSPEPRNMVAVVLDGVVITAPVIQSPIPGGRAEITGGFDQLSATNLADQLKYGALPLKFNRSSVDTVSSTLGQDQLEGGLIAGVIGLGLVVLYCLLYYRGLGIVAVLSLVVATVITYTSVVVLGHNAGFRLSLPHIIGLVVSIGITADSFIVYFERIRDEMKEGRRTLRAAVEVAWVRARRTILIADAVMFIAAIVLYFLAVGGVAGFAFAMGLTTLIDIVVVFLFTKPFIALLARMKFFAKGHPLSGLDAERMSETSSTGRTTTPQEA
;
A
#
# COMPACT_ATOMS: atom_id res chain seq x y z
N MET A 1 24.86 29.91 -4.29
CA MET A 1 24.59 28.95 -5.37
C MET A 1 25.63 27.84 -5.45
N LEU A 2 26.85 28.08 -5.96
CA LEU A 2 27.80 27.00 -6.30
C LEU A 2 28.09 26.01 -5.15
N ALA A 3 28.25 26.49 -3.92
CA ALA A 3 28.41 25.63 -2.74
C ALA A 3 27.19 24.72 -2.43
N LEU A 4 25.96 25.13 -2.78
CA LEU A 4 24.76 24.30 -2.62
C LEU A 4 24.71 23.18 -3.65
N ILE A 5 25.11 23.46 -4.91
CA ILE A 5 25.25 22.44 -5.96
C ILE A 5 26.33 21.43 -5.57
N LEU A 6 27.48 21.89 -5.06
CA LEU A 6 28.54 21.00 -4.57
C LEU A 6 28.13 20.21 -3.32
N ALA A 7 27.32 20.77 -2.42
CA ALA A 7 26.80 20.02 -1.26
C ALA A 7 25.83 18.92 -1.71
N LEU A 8 24.81 19.25 -2.49
CA LEU A 8 23.79 18.31 -2.98
C LEU A 8 24.40 17.25 -3.90
N GLY A 9 25.21 17.67 -4.87
CA GLY A 9 25.92 16.76 -5.79
C GLY A 9 26.99 15.93 -5.06
N GLY A 10 27.61 16.47 -4.02
CA GLY A 10 28.51 15.74 -3.13
C GLY A 10 27.79 14.63 -2.36
N THR A 11 26.64 14.92 -1.74
CA THR A 11 25.83 13.89 -1.07
C THR A 11 25.35 12.81 -2.04
N MET A 12 24.87 13.22 -3.24
CA MET A 12 24.46 12.32 -4.32
C MET A 12 25.59 11.36 -4.74
N PHE A 13 26.81 11.89 -4.93
CA PHE A 13 28.00 11.11 -5.28
C PHE A 13 28.45 10.18 -4.15
N LEU A 14 28.51 10.67 -2.89
CA LEU A 14 28.85 9.85 -1.71
C LEU A 14 27.90 8.66 -1.51
N GLN A 15 26.63 8.82 -1.91
CA GLN A 15 25.61 7.78 -1.81
C GLN A 15 25.55 6.84 -3.03
N SER A 16 26.33 7.13 -4.08
CA SER A 16 26.20 6.48 -5.40
C SER A 16 24.78 6.49 -5.97
N ALA A 17 23.95 7.43 -5.52
CA ALA A 17 22.54 7.54 -5.89
C ALA A 17 22.42 8.44 -7.12
N TYR A 18 22.39 7.84 -8.32
CA TYR A 18 22.33 8.59 -9.58
C TYR A 18 20.92 8.72 -10.18
N THR A 19 19.95 7.97 -9.67
CA THR A 19 18.56 7.95 -10.13
C THR A 19 17.60 8.24 -8.98
N PRO A 20 16.46 8.91 -9.22
CA PRO A 20 15.43 9.07 -8.21
C PRO A 20 14.75 7.73 -7.94
N LYS A 21 14.44 7.43 -6.68
CA LYS A 21 13.57 6.28 -6.35
C LYS A 21 12.16 6.57 -6.90
N LEU A 22 11.55 5.58 -7.55
CA LEU A 22 10.23 5.70 -8.16
C LEU A 22 9.13 5.19 -7.21
N GLY A 23 7.96 5.82 -7.30
CA GLY A 23 6.72 5.39 -6.64
C GLY A 23 6.10 4.18 -7.33
N LEU A 24 5.20 3.50 -6.62
CA LEU A 24 4.55 2.28 -7.11
C LEU A 24 3.74 2.50 -8.40
N ASP A 25 3.18 3.70 -8.53
CA ASP A 25 2.45 4.22 -9.68
C ASP A 25 3.34 4.52 -10.90
N LEU A 26 4.68 4.47 -10.76
CA LEU A 26 5.63 4.57 -11.86
C LEU A 26 6.44 3.27 -12.08
N ALA A 27 6.85 2.61 -10.99
CA ALA A 27 7.64 1.38 -11.04
C ALA A 27 6.79 0.10 -11.22
N GLY A 28 5.49 0.17 -10.91
CA GLY A 28 4.62 -0.99 -10.72
C GLY A 28 4.90 -1.75 -9.42
N GLY A 29 3.98 -2.64 -9.07
CA GLY A 29 4.01 -3.48 -7.86
C GLY A 29 2.68 -3.45 -7.11
N THR A 30 2.70 -3.79 -5.82
CA THR A 30 1.48 -3.95 -5.02
C THR A 30 1.55 -3.19 -3.68
N THR A 31 0.51 -2.42 -3.39
CA THR A 31 0.21 -1.86 -2.06
C THR A 31 -0.75 -2.78 -1.32
N VAL A 32 -0.53 -2.96 -0.02
CA VAL A 32 -1.42 -3.69 0.89
C VAL A 32 -1.73 -2.81 2.09
N THR A 33 -3.01 -2.53 2.31
CA THR A 33 -3.47 -1.80 3.50
C THR A 33 -3.86 -2.80 4.59
N LEU A 34 -3.16 -2.76 5.72
CA LEU A 34 -3.45 -3.57 6.91
C LEU A 34 -4.18 -2.73 7.97
N THR A 35 -5.41 -3.12 8.29
CA THR A 35 -6.21 -2.49 9.34
C THR A 35 -6.20 -3.37 10.60
N PRO A 36 -5.79 -2.84 11.77
CA PRO A 36 -5.72 -3.59 13.02
C PRO A 36 -7.11 -3.99 13.52
N VAL A 37 -7.22 -5.20 14.08
CA VAL A 37 -8.46 -5.73 14.66
C VAL A 37 -8.41 -5.55 16.17
N THR A 38 -9.07 -4.50 16.67
CA THR A 38 -9.17 -4.16 18.09
C THR A 38 -10.55 -4.50 18.66
N GLN A 39 -10.61 -4.84 19.96
CA GLN A 39 -11.90 -4.99 20.64
C GLN A 39 -12.63 -3.63 20.66
N ASN A 40 -13.92 -3.64 20.33
CA ASN A 40 -14.77 -2.45 20.19
C ASN A 40 -14.30 -1.42 19.14
N ASN A 41 -13.44 -1.81 18.19
CA ASN A 41 -12.98 -0.95 17.09
C ASN A 41 -12.33 0.37 17.55
N ALA A 42 -11.63 0.34 18.69
CA ALA A 42 -10.86 1.47 19.21
C ALA A 42 -9.53 1.65 18.45
N SER A 43 -9.05 2.90 18.35
CA SER A 43 -7.70 3.20 17.85
C SER A 43 -6.65 2.45 18.68
N PRO A 44 -5.69 1.73 18.07
CA PRO A 44 -4.68 0.98 18.82
C PRO A 44 -3.58 1.90 19.38
N PRO A 45 -2.95 1.56 20.53
CA PRO A 45 -1.83 2.31 21.06
C PRO A 45 -0.67 2.42 20.06
N GLU A 46 -0.12 3.63 19.90
CA GLU A 46 0.88 3.92 18.86
C GLU A 46 2.15 3.06 18.99
N GLU A 47 2.62 2.79 20.21
CA GLU A 47 3.74 1.89 20.50
C GLU A 47 3.55 0.48 19.91
N ILE A 48 2.31 -0.02 19.93
CA ILE A 48 1.96 -1.35 19.42
C ILE A 48 1.95 -1.33 17.87
N LEU A 49 1.49 -0.24 17.26
CA LEU A 49 1.57 -0.04 15.80
C LEU A 49 3.02 0.11 15.33
N ASP A 50 3.88 0.86 16.03
CA ASP A 50 5.31 0.96 15.68
C ASP A 50 6.03 -0.38 15.84
N ARG A 51 5.72 -1.14 16.88
CA ARG A 51 6.25 -2.50 17.05
C ARG A 51 5.80 -3.44 15.92
N ALA A 52 4.54 -3.36 15.50
CA ALA A 52 4.04 -4.12 14.34
C ALA A 52 4.74 -3.69 13.04
N VAL A 53 4.88 -2.38 12.79
CA VAL A 53 5.60 -1.82 11.63
C VAL A 53 7.04 -2.31 11.55
N ASN A 54 7.75 -2.38 12.68
CA ASN A 54 9.13 -2.87 12.71
C ASN A 54 9.20 -4.38 12.39
N ILE A 55 8.36 -5.22 13.00
CA ILE A 55 8.30 -6.66 12.69
C ILE A 55 7.94 -6.90 11.22
N ILE A 56 6.97 -6.15 10.67
CA ILE A 56 6.58 -6.22 9.26
C ILE A 56 7.75 -5.81 8.36
N ARG A 57 8.50 -4.74 8.70
CA ARG A 57 9.69 -4.30 7.96
C ARG A 57 10.80 -5.35 7.99
N ASP A 58 11.06 -5.96 9.14
CA ASP A 58 12.11 -6.97 9.27
C ASP A 58 11.77 -8.27 8.50
N ARG A 59 10.48 -8.65 8.46
CA ARG A 59 9.98 -9.73 7.58
C ARG A 59 10.12 -9.40 6.09
N VAL A 60 9.76 -8.17 5.68
CA VAL A 60 9.89 -7.68 4.30
C VAL A 60 11.35 -7.67 3.84
N ASN A 61 12.27 -7.26 4.72
CA ASN A 61 13.71 -7.34 4.46
C ASN A 61 14.18 -8.81 4.40
N GLY A 62 13.62 -9.68 5.26
CA GLY A 62 13.92 -11.11 5.32
C GLY A 62 13.55 -11.90 4.06
N THR A 63 12.44 -11.57 3.40
CA THR A 63 12.03 -12.21 2.13
C THR A 63 12.87 -11.79 0.91
N GLY A 64 13.93 -10.99 1.11
CA GLY A 64 14.84 -10.54 0.05
C GLY A 64 14.28 -9.40 -0.81
N ILE A 65 13.15 -8.80 -0.42
CA ILE A 65 12.51 -7.73 -1.18
C ILE A 65 13.22 -6.40 -0.90
N SER A 66 14.11 -6.02 -1.81
CA SER A 66 14.74 -4.70 -1.80
C SER A 66 13.72 -3.59 -2.07
N ASP A 67 13.90 -2.43 -1.44
CA ASP A 67 13.14 -1.19 -1.64
C ASP A 67 11.63 -1.20 -1.34
N ALA A 68 11.09 -2.29 -0.76
CA ALA A 68 9.75 -2.27 -0.20
C ALA A 68 9.62 -1.38 1.04
N GLU A 69 8.43 -0.80 1.22
CA GLU A 69 8.14 0.23 2.22
C GLU A 69 7.07 -0.22 3.20
N VAL A 70 7.25 0.12 4.48
CA VAL A 70 6.29 -0.16 5.56
C VAL A 70 6.13 1.11 6.40
N ALA A 71 4.94 1.70 6.34
CA ALA A 71 4.62 3.00 6.93
C ALA A 71 3.28 2.99 7.68
N LYS A 72 3.14 3.85 8.71
CA LYS A 72 1.85 4.12 9.37
C LYS A 72 1.03 5.10 8.55
N SER A 73 -0.30 4.92 8.48
CA SER A 73 -1.25 5.81 7.82
C SER A 73 -2.53 5.91 8.66
N GLY A 74 -2.50 6.82 9.64
CA GLY A 74 -3.46 6.80 10.75
C GLY A 74 -3.31 5.51 11.55
N ASP A 75 -4.44 4.87 11.88
CA ASP A 75 -4.47 3.56 12.55
C ASP A 75 -4.01 2.37 11.67
N ASN A 76 -3.82 2.58 10.36
CA ASN A 76 -3.48 1.51 9.41
C ASN A 76 -1.97 1.41 9.17
N ILE A 77 -1.51 0.24 8.74
CA ILE A 77 -0.15 0.03 8.21
C ILE A 77 -0.27 -0.17 6.69
N ILE A 78 0.46 0.63 5.92
CA ILE A 78 0.56 0.48 4.46
C ILE A 78 1.91 -0.19 4.15
N ILE A 79 1.83 -1.27 3.39
CA ILE A 79 2.99 -1.99 2.85
C ILE A 79 3.00 -1.78 1.34
N SER A 80 4.05 -1.17 0.80
CA SER A 80 4.18 -0.90 -0.64
C SER A 80 5.40 -1.65 -1.20
N ILE A 81 5.15 -2.68 -2.02
CA ILE A 81 6.19 -3.56 -2.56
C ILE A 81 6.38 -3.27 -4.06
N PRO A 82 7.51 -2.69 -4.49
CA PRO A 82 7.77 -2.40 -5.90
C PRO A 82 8.09 -3.67 -6.69
N GLY A 83 7.62 -3.74 -7.93
CA GLY A 83 7.83 -4.88 -8.83
C GLY A 83 6.72 -5.95 -8.78
N VAL A 84 6.47 -6.59 -9.91
CA VAL A 84 5.35 -7.53 -10.11
C VAL A 84 5.61 -8.93 -9.53
N GLY A 85 4.53 -9.66 -9.20
CA GLY A 85 4.56 -11.10 -8.86
C GLY A 85 4.68 -11.45 -7.38
N GLN A 86 4.78 -10.47 -6.48
CA GLN A 86 5.16 -10.68 -5.07
C GLN A 86 3.99 -11.03 -4.12
N ASN A 87 2.90 -11.58 -4.68
CA ASN A 87 1.69 -11.99 -3.94
C ASN A 87 1.98 -13.03 -2.85
N GLU A 88 2.99 -13.88 -3.05
CA GLU A 88 3.38 -14.88 -2.05
C GLU A 88 4.04 -14.24 -0.82
N ALA A 89 4.98 -13.32 -1.06
CA ALA A 89 5.62 -12.55 0.00
C ALA A 89 4.63 -11.64 0.74
N ILE A 90 3.61 -11.11 0.05
CA ILE A 90 2.50 -10.38 0.67
C ILE A 90 1.72 -11.27 1.66
N LYS A 91 1.45 -12.54 1.31
CA LYS A 91 0.83 -13.49 2.27
C LYS A 91 1.71 -13.68 3.50
N LEU A 92 3.02 -13.88 3.30
CA LEU A 92 4.05 -14.15 4.31
C LEU A 92 4.28 -12.99 5.28
N VAL A 93 4.29 -11.76 4.77
CA VAL A 93 4.51 -10.55 5.56
C VAL A 93 3.27 -10.23 6.42
N ALA A 94 2.07 -10.41 5.85
CA ALA A 94 0.80 -10.03 6.45
C ALA A 94 0.03 -11.20 7.13
N THR A 95 0.69 -12.27 7.55
CA THR A 95 0.17 -13.23 8.55
C THR A 95 0.53 -12.78 9.97
N THR A 96 -0.19 -13.24 10.99
CA THR A 96 0.18 -12.94 12.39
C THR A 96 1.38 -13.75 12.86
N ALA A 97 1.48 -15.02 12.44
CA ALA A 97 2.47 -16.01 12.85
C ALA A 97 2.46 -16.30 14.38
N GLU A 98 1.27 -16.45 14.96
CA GLU A 98 1.08 -16.90 16.34
C GLU A 98 1.39 -18.39 16.49
N LEU A 99 2.68 -18.72 16.70
CA LEU A 99 3.11 -20.08 17.00
C LEU A 99 2.88 -20.46 18.47
N ARG A 100 2.37 -21.67 18.72
CA ARG A 100 2.08 -22.21 20.05
C ARG A 100 2.31 -23.72 20.10
N PHE A 101 2.73 -24.20 21.27
CA PHE A 101 2.88 -25.63 21.55
C PHE A 101 1.86 -26.06 22.61
N ARG A 102 1.05 -27.06 22.25
CA ARG A 102 -0.08 -27.56 23.05
C ARG A 102 -0.04 -29.08 23.13
N GLN A 103 -0.36 -29.65 24.29
CA GLN A 103 -0.56 -31.09 24.40
C GLN A 103 -1.85 -31.47 23.68
N VAL A 104 -1.84 -32.54 22.88
CA VAL A 104 -3.08 -33.11 22.33
C VAL A 104 -3.87 -33.77 23.46
N LEU A 105 -5.18 -33.57 23.50
CA LEU A 105 -6.08 -34.23 24.45
C LEU A 105 -6.93 -35.32 23.77
N ALA A 106 -7.35 -35.06 22.53
CA ALA A 106 -8.03 -36.01 21.67
C ALA A 106 -7.62 -35.77 20.21
N VAL A 107 -7.69 -36.82 19.39
CA VAL A 107 -7.52 -36.77 17.93
C VAL A 107 -8.61 -37.60 17.27
N ALA A 108 -9.05 -37.18 16.09
CA ALA A 108 -9.84 -38.02 15.19
C ALA A 108 -9.37 -37.79 13.76
N ALA A 109 -9.34 -38.85 12.95
CA ALA A 109 -9.25 -38.71 11.50
C ALA A 109 -10.52 -38.02 10.99
N THR A 110 -10.36 -37.08 10.07
CA THR A 110 -11.46 -36.41 9.39
C THR A 110 -12.09 -37.41 8.42
N GLN A 111 -13.28 -37.90 8.74
CA GLN A 111 -14.00 -38.78 7.82
C GLN A 111 -14.30 -38.04 6.51
N ALA A 112 -13.72 -38.52 5.41
CA ALA A 112 -14.22 -38.17 4.09
C ALA A 112 -15.69 -38.62 3.99
N PRO A 113 -16.60 -37.83 3.38
CA PRO A 113 -18.00 -38.22 3.22
C PRO A 113 -18.11 -39.60 2.55
N GLN A 114 -18.71 -40.57 3.25
CA GLN A 114 -18.99 -41.90 2.68
C GLN A 114 -20.23 -41.85 1.78
N ASP A 115 -20.08 -41.23 0.62
CA ASP A 115 -20.98 -41.42 -0.52
C ASP A 115 -20.35 -42.37 -1.56
N LEU A 116 -21.22 -43.08 -2.28
CA LEU A 116 -20.91 -44.14 -3.27
C LEU A 116 -20.25 -45.41 -2.72
N ALA A 117 -21.11 -46.35 -2.30
CA ALA A 117 -20.77 -47.77 -2.23
C ALA A 117 -20.62 -48.40 -3.64
N THR A 118 -20.05 -49.62 -3.66
CA THR A 118 -20.05 -50.58 -4.78
C THR A 118 -19.41 -50.15 -6.11
N ASN A 119 -18.17 -50.59 -6.32
CA ASN A 119 -17.88 -51.58 -7.39
C ASN A 119 -16.57 -52.31 -7.10
N ALA A 120 -16.63 -53.62 -6.86
CA ALA A 120 -15.47 -54.46 -6.57
C ALA A 120 -15.43 -55.68 -7.50
N PRO A 121 -14.37 -55.84 -8.32
CA PRO A 121 -14.06 -57.11 -8.99
C PRO A 121 -13.25 -58.01 -8.04
N THR A 122 -13.74 -59.22 -7.77
CA THR A 122 -13.05 -60.21 -6.92
C THR A 122 -11.81 -60.79 -7.61
N PRO A 123 -10.67 -60.98 -6.91
CA PRO A 123 -9.46 -61.57 -7.50
C PRO A 123 -9.53 -63.10 -7.64
N GLY A 124 -8.83 -63.64 -8.65
CA GLY A 124 -8.57 -65.08 -8.77
C GLY A 124 -7.79 -65.44 -10.03
N GLY A 125 -6.55 -65.94 -9.91
CA GLY A 125 -5.75 -66.42 -11.05
C GLY A 125 -4.24 -66.40 -10.83
N THR A 126 -3.65 -67.53 -10.45
CA THR A 126 -2.20 -67.84 -10.40
C THR A 126 -2.11 -69.38 -10.22
N PRO A 127 -1.04 -70.12 -10.63
CA PRO A 127 0.35 -69.64 -10.77
C PRO A 127 1.20 -70.21 -11.94
N SER A 128 2.49 -69.84 -11.91
CA SER A 128 3.67 -70.51 -12.53
C SER A 128 4.04 -70.14 -13.99
N GLY A 129 5.35 -69.94 -14.26
CA GLY A 129 5.81 -69.43 -15.58
C GLY A 129 7.33 -69.35 -15.88
N SER A 130 8.24 -69.33 -14.89
CA SER A 130 9.71 -69.51 -15.05
C SER A 130 10.59 -68.38 -15.64
N ALA A 131 11.90 -68.50 -15.35
CA ALA A 131 13.11 -67.94 -15.99
C ALA A 131 13.46 -66.44 -15.92
N SER A 132 14.61 -66.17 -15.27
CA SER A 132 15.56 -65.07 -15.57
C SER A 132 16.80 -65.69 -16.28
N PRO A 133 17.66 -64.96 -17.01
CA PRO A 133 18.73 -64.18 -16.34
C PRO A 133 19.22 -62.87 -17.02
N SER A 134 19.70 -61.95 -16.17
CA SER A 134 20.90 -61.08 -16.32
C SER A 134 21.41 -60.61 -17.70
N ALA A 135 21.52 -59.28 -17.88
CA ALA A 135 22.74 -58.63 -18.40
C ALA A 135 22.80 -57.10 -18.16
N SER A 136 24.02 -56.61 -17.96
CA SER A 136 24.51 -55.21 -18.02
C SER A 136 25.97 -55.33 -18.57
N PRO A 137 26.66 -54.32 -19.17
CA PRO A 137 26.45 -52.88 -19.01
C PRO A 137 26.73 -51.95 -20.23
N SER A 138 26.59 -50.64 -20.00
CA SER A 138 27.40 -49.50 -20.51
C SER A 138 27.59 -49.23 -22.02
N ALA A 139 27.16 -48.04 -22.46
CA ALA A 139 27.89 -47.17 -23.39
C ALA A 139 27.37 -45.71 -23.36
N SER A 140 28.25 -44.72 -23.54
CA SER A 140 27.88 -43.33 -23.87
C SER A 140 27.87 -43.11 -25.40
N PRO A 141 27.43 -41.94 -25.90
CA PRO A 141 28.45 -40.98 -26.37
C PRO A 141 28.12 -39.50 -26.14
N THR A 142 29.08 -38.64 -26.48
CA THR A 142 29.06 -37.16 -26.36
C THR A 142 29.20 -36.51 -27.74
N ALA A 143 28.43 -35.44 -28.05
CA ALA A 143 28.87 -34.33 -28.93
C ALA A 143 27.82 -33.19 -29.12
N GLN A 144 28.11 -32.06 -28.48
CA GLN A 144 28.12 -30.64 -28.93
C GLN A 144 28.11 -30.35 -30.48
N PRO A 145 27.97 -29.08 -30.93
CA PRO A 145 26.77 -28.23 -31.00
C PRO A 145 26.49 -27.72 -32.46
N SER A 146 25.51 -26.82 -32.63
CA SER A 146 25.33 -26.04 -33.87
C SER A 146 25.17 -24.55 -33.61
N THR A 147 25.85 -23.70 -34.39
CA THR A 147 25.76 -22.23 -34.33
C THR A 147 25.65 -21.61 -35.73
N SER A 148 24.99 -20.45 -35.81
CA SER A 148 25.10 -19.44 -36.87
C SER A 148 24.58 -19.77 -38.28
N GLN A 149 23.53 -19.05 -38.69
CA GLN A 149 23.54 -18.37 -39.99
C GLN A 149 22.65 -17.12 -39.99
N SER A 150 23.13 -16.06 -40.64
CA SER A 150 22.41 -14.84 -41.05
C SER A 150 21.81 -15.07 -42.46
N ILE A 151 21.14 -14.16 -43.18
CA ILE A 151 21.01 -12.69 -43.21
C ILE A 151 19.63 -12.37 -43.84
N THR A 152 18.96 -11.25 -43.50
CA THR A 152 18.38 -10.24 -44.46
C THR A 152 17.47 -9.23 -43.76
N THR A 153 17.62 -7.95 -44.11
CA THR A 153 16.55 -6.93 -44.04
C THR A 153 15.85 -6.84 -45.41
N PRO A 154 14.67 -6.19 -45.49
CA PRO A 154 14.69 -4.89 -46.15
C PRO A 154 13.86 -3.81 -45.44
N SER A 155 14.10 -2.55 -45.82
CA SER A 155 13.30 -1.39 -45.42
C SER A 155 12.41 -0.94 -46.58
N ALA A 156 11.13 -0.67 -46.30
CA ALA A 156 10.28 0.18 -47.14
C ALA A 156 9.08 0.72 -46.34
N SER A 157 8.86 2.04 -46.40
CA SER A 157 7.55 2.65 -46.18
C SER A 157 6.92 2.96 -47.54
N PRO A 158 5.58 3.02 -47.63
CA PRO A 158 5.02 4.23 -48.22
C PRO A 158 3.83 4.81 -47.44
N THR A 159 3.65 6.12 -47.58
CA THR A 159 2.59 6.94 -46.99
C THR A 159 1.32 6.94 -47.84
N GLY A 160 0.11 6.95 -47.25
CA GLY A 160 -1.03 7.61 -47.92
C GLY A 160 -2.46 7.14 -47.61
N LYS A 161 -3.14 7.89 -46.73
CA LYS A 161 -4.60 8.20 -46.74
C LYS A 161 -5.64 7.05 -46.86
N ALA A 162 -6.32 6.80 -45.74
CA ALA A 162 -7.79 6.86 -45.70
C ALA A 162 -8.28 7.34 -44.33
N LEU A 163 -8.90 8.53 -44.29
CA LEU A 163 -9.62 9.05 -43.12
C LEU A 163 -11.12 8.91 -43.39
N SER A 164 -11.89 8.28 -42.48
CA SER A 164 -13.28 8.61 -42.09
C SER A 164 -14.00 7.42 -41.46
N SER A 165 -14.21 7.44 -40.14
CA SER A 165 -15.41 6.92 -39.40
C SER A 165 -15.13 6.74 -37.89
N ALA A 166 -14.98 7.85 -37.16
CA ALA A 166 -14.93 7.85 -35.69
C ALA A 166 -15.22 9.25 -35.11
N LEU A 167 -16.27 9.94 -35.58
CA LEU A 167 -16.60 11.29 -35.13
C LEU A 167 -18.12 11.53 -35.01
N THR A 168 -18.72 10.94 -33.98
CA THR A 168 -20.07 11.28 -33.51
C THR A 168 -20.07 11.25 -31.98
N ALA A 169 -20.28 12.41 -31.36
CA ALA A 169 -20.28 12.58 -29.90
C ALA A 169 -21.70 12.40 -29.30
N PRO A 170 -21.90 12.53 -27.97
CA PRO A 170 -21.86 13.85 -27.33
C PRO A 170 -21.04 13.94 -26.04
N THR A 171 -20.55 15.15 -25.74
CA THR A 171 -19.82 15.50 -24.52
C THR A 171 -20.69 16.36 -23.59
N GLN A 172 -20.82 15.96 -22.32
CA GLN A 172 -21.35 16.74 -21.19
C GLN A 172 -20.73 16.22 -19.88
N SER A 173 -20.54 16.98 -18.80
CA SER A 173 -20.43 18.44 -18.63
C SER A 173 -19.80 18.70 -17.26
N ALA A 174 -18.96 19.74 -17.12
CA ALA A 174 -18.35 20.14 -15.85
C ALA A 174 -18.10 21.66 -15.81
N SER A 175 -19.13 22.42 -15.43
CA SER A 175 -19.06 23.90 -15.39
C SER A 175 -18.54 24.41 -14.06
N ALA A 176 -17.53 25.28 -14.09
CA ALA A 176 -17.16 26.13 -12.96
C ALA A 176 -18.00 27.43 -12.97
N PRO A 177 -18.46 27.96 -11.83
CA PRO A 177 -19.06 29.28 -11.73
C PRO A 177 -18.02 30.36 -11.43
N ALA A 178 -18.03 31.44 -12.22
CA ALA A 178 -17.31 32.69 -11.92
C ALA A 178 -18.30 33.82 -11.59
N GLN A 179 -17.81 34.88 -10.95
CA GLN A 179 -18.64 35.93 -10.34
C GLN A 179 -19.27 36.89 -11.38
N GLY A 180 -20.41 37.48 -11.02
CA GLY A 180 -20.98 38.66 -11.65
C GLY A 180 -21.64 39.56 -10.59
N SER A 181 -21.39 40.86 -10.64
CA SER A 181 -21.87 41.83 -9.64
C SER A 181 -22.77 42.89 -10.28
N ALA A 182 -23.90 43.19 -9.61
CA ALA A 182 -24.71 44.37 -9.89
C ALA A 182 -25.48 44.82 -8.63
N ASP A 183 -25.57 46.14 -8.45
CA ASP A 183 -26.31 46.93 -7.46
C ASP A 183 -26.90 48.13 -8.29
N PRO A 184 -27.87 48.97 -7.85
CA PRO A 184 -28.24 49.21 -6.47
C PRO A 184 -29.71 49.50 -6.09
N SER A 185 -29.90 49.67 -4.77
CA SER A 185 -30.77 50.67 -4.13
C SER A 185 -32.25 50.35 -3.83
N ALA A 186 -32.53 50.05 -2.55
CA ALA A 186 -33.56 50.76 -1.76
C ALA A 186 -33.32 50.58 -0.23
N LYS A 187 -33.78 51.57 0.57
CA LYS A 187 -33.72 51.69 2.05
C LYS A 187 -35.18 51.96 2.53
N PRO A 188 -35.56 52.05 3.85
CA PRO A 188 -34.75 51.97 5.08
C PRO A 188 -35.36 51.35 6.37
N THR A 189 -34.54 51.28 7.44
CA THR A 189 -34.94 51.28 8.88
C THR A 189 -35.60 49.96 9.38
N ALA A 190 -35.35 49.39 10.56
CA ALA A 190 -34.73 49.81 11.85
C ALA A 190 -34.04 48.61 12.57
N THR A 191 -33.44 48.67 13.78
CA THR A 191 -32.60 49.67 14.50
C THR A 191 -32.20 49.11 15.89
N GLN A 192 -30.88 49.05 16.21
CA GLN A 192 -30.27 48.87 17.56
C GLN A 192 -30.45 47.50 18.31
N LYS A 193 -29.60 47.08 19.29
CA LYS A 193 -28.18 47.36 19.66
C LYS A 193 -27.77 46.52 20.91
N THR A 194 -26.49 46.09 21.01
CA THR A 194 -25.83 45.49 22.22
C THR A 194 -26.46 44.17 22.73
N GLY A 195 -25.79 43.26 23.45
CA GLY A 195 -24.54 43.20 24.24
C GLY A 195 -24.83 42.33 25.50
N GLN A 196 -23.92 41.76 26.29
CA GLN A 196 -22.45 41.72 26.29
C GLN A 196 -22.00 40.66 27.35
N THR A 197 -20.84 39.98 27.16
CA THR A 197 -19.99 39.29 28.19
C THR A 197 -20.57 38.40 29.33
N GLY A 198 -20.01 37.19 29.47
CA GLY A 198 -19.79 36.49 30.75
C GLY A 198 -20.96 35.66 31.33
N GLN A 199 -20.77 34.82 32.36
CA GLN A 199 -19.53 34.27 32.96
C GLN A 199 -19.88 33.07 33.88
N ASP A 200 -18.97 32.09 34.03
CA ASP A 200 -18.79 31.10 35.13
C ASP A 200 -19.95 30.22 35.70
N GLY A 201 -19.56 29.08 36.31
CA GLY A 201 -20.37 28.29 37.27
C GLY A 201 -21.02 27.01 36.71
N LYS A 202 -20.41 25.81 36.79
CA LYS A 202 -20.23 24.86 37.92
C LYS A 202 -21.47 24.12 38.46
N THR A 203 -21.32 22.78 38.51
CA THR A 203 -21.86 21.80 39.51
C THR A 203 -23.37 21.49 39.57
N GLY A 204 -23.70 20.27 40.04
CA GLY A 204 -25.06 19.71 40.12
C GLY A 204 -25.45 18.95 38.85
N GLN A 205 -25.27 17.63 38.68
CA GLN A 205 -25.39 16.45 39.57
C GLN A 205 -26.85 15.96 39.78
N ASP A 206 -27.03 14.64 39.73
CA ASP A 206 -28.20 13.84 40.13
C ASP A 206 -29.54 14.00 39.37
N GLY A 207 -29.65 13.27 38.25
CA GLY A 207 -30.42 12.03 38.23
C GLY A 207 -31.96 12.08 38.26
N LYS A 208 -32.59 11.47 37.24
CA LYS A 208 -33.91 10.83 37.38
C LYS A 208 -34.14 9.71 36.37
N THR A 209 -34.42 8.51 36.88
CA THR A 209 -34.97 7.39 36.12
C THR A 209 -36.42 7.69 35.76
N GLN A 210 -36.85 7.49 34.51
CA GLN A 210 -38.27 7.33 34.24
C GLN A 210 -38.58 6.36 33.09
N THR A 211 -39.59 5.55 33.40
CA THR A 211 -40.20 4.40 32.72
C THR A 211 -40.49 4.58 31.23
N ALA A 212 -40.42 3.47 30.48
CA ALA A 212 -40.89 3.39 29.09
C ALA A 212 -42.43 3.43 28.99
N GLN A 213 -42.97 3.86 27.84
CA GLN A 213 -44.37 3.62 27.48
C GLN A 213 -44.61 3.51 25.96
N ASP A 214 -45.64 2.74 25.64
CA ASP A 214 -46.14 2.19 24.37
C ASP A 214 -46.26 3.04 23.08
N SER A 215 -45.86 2.40 21.97
CA SER A 215 -46.66 2.04 20.76
C SER A 215 -47.45 3.05 19.89
N LYS A 216 -47.41 2.77 18.55
CA LYS A 216 -48.50 2.90 17.51
C LYS A 216 -48.82 4.30 16.93
N THR A 217 -49.18 4.51 15.64
CA THR A 217 -49.19 3.66 14.40
C THR A 217 -49.25 4.51 13.10
N GLN A 218 -48.88 3.91 11.92
CA GLN A 218 -49.36 4.19 10.53
C GLN A 218 -49.05 5.58 9.91
N THR A 219 -48.98 5.79 8.57
CA THR A 219 -49.12 4.97 7.32
C THR A 219 -48.08 5.50 6.28
N GLY A 220 -47.85 5.05 5.04
CA GLY A 220 -48.40 4.06 4.07
C GLY A 220 -47.63 4.24 2.71
N GLN A 221 -47.90 3.61 1.56
CA GLN A 221 -48.80 2.52 1.15
C GLN A 221 -48.36 1.97 -0.26
N ASP A 222 -49.05 0.92 -0.73
CA ASP A 222 -49.25 0.42 -2.12
C ASP A 222 -48.17 -0.42 -2.84
N GLY A 223 -48.51 -1.56 -3.49
CA GLY A 223 -49.76 -2.33 -3.41
C GLY A 223 -49.96 -3.45 -4.47
N LYS A 224 -50.71 -4.50 -4.08
CA LYS A 224 -51.44 -5.49 -4.95
C LYS A 224 -50.60 -6.54 -5.74
N ASN A 225 -51.12 -7.73 -6.11
CA ASN A 225 -52.53 -8.20 -6.15
C ASN A 225 -52.70 -9.75 -6.02
N GLN A 226 -53.77 -10.20 -5.32
CA GLN A 226 -54.72 -11.31 -5.65
C GLN A 226 -54.29 -12.80 -5.81
N GLU A 227 -55.13 -13.83 -5.52
CA GLU A 227 -56.42 -13.90 -4.75
C GLU A 227 -56.58 -15.27 -4.01
N GLN A 228 -57.79 -15.88 -3.93
CA GLN A 228 -58.16 -16.77 -2.80
C GLN A 228 -59.38 -17.70 -3.06
N GLY A 229 -59.40 -18.91 -2.48
CA GLY A 229 -60.60 -19.78 -2.34
C GLY A 229 -60.25 -21.24 -2.00
N GLY A 230 -60.99 -22.03 -1.20
CA GLY A 230 -62.27 -21.83 -0.49
C GLY A 230 -62.39 -22.67 0.81
N LYS A 231 -63.60 -22.84 1.40
CA LYS A 231 -63.82 -23.29 2.80
C LYS A 231 -64.61 -24.60 3.00
N LYS A 232 -64.28 -25.30 4.11
CA LYS A 232 -65.11 -26.12 5.07
C LYS A 232 -66.26 -27.04 4.58
N GLY A 233 -66.31 -28.25 5.18
CA GLY A 233 -67.48 -29.14 5.31
C GLY A 233 -67.26 -30.24 6.36
N GLN A 234 -68.29 -30.86 6.93
CA GLN A 234 -68.20 -31.84 8.04
C GLN A 234 -68.96 -33.17 7.80
N GLU A 235 -68.33 -34.26 8.28
CA GLU A 235 -68.89 -35.48 8.90
C GLU A 235 -69.73 -36.54 8.13
N ALA A 236 -69.55 -37.78 8.63
CA ALA A 236 -70.46 -38.94 8.64
C ALA A 236 -70.51 -39.96 7.46
N LYS A 237 -69.70 -41.02 7.63
CA LYS A 237 -70.15 -42.44 7.75
C LYS A 237 -70.55 -43.23 6.48
N SER A 238 -69.59 -43.97 5.91
CA SER A 238 -69.78 -45.38 5.49
C SER A 238 -68.45 -46.14 5.33
N SER A 239 -68.51 -47.48 5.36
CA SER A 239 -67.41 -48.46 5.27
C SER A 239 -68.03 -49.83 4.92
N PRO A 240 -67.32 -50.88 4.46
CA PRO A 240 -65.86 -51.05 4.34
C PRO A 240 -65.37 -51.62 2.98
N THR A 241 -64.07 -51.89 2.83
CA THR A 241 -63.51 -53.09 2.14
C THR A 241 -61.98 -53.24 2.35
N ALA A 242 -61.52 -54.50 2.50
CA ALA A 242 -60.16 -55.05 2.31
C ALA A 242 -58.90 -54.35 2.91
N LYS A 243 -58.66 -54.61 4.20
CA LYS A 243 -57.48 -55.35 4.70
C LYS A 243 -56.15 -55.29 3.89
N ALA A 244 -55.18 -54.58 4.45
CA ALA A 244 -53.75 -54.94 4.41
C ALA A 244 -53.14 -54.74 5.81
N THR A 245 -52.22 -55.61 6.24
CA THR A 245 -51.56 -55.60 7.57
C THR A 245 -50.04 -55.37 7.41
N PRO A 246 -49.28 -55.08 8.49
CA PRO A 246 -48.23 -54.06 8.41
C PRO A 246 -46.85 -54.61 8.03
N SER A 247 -46.03 -53.75 7.41
CA SER A 247 -44.58 -53.92 7.42
C SER A 247 -44.03 -53.47 8.77
N ALA A 248 -43.10 -54.23 9.34
CA ALA A 248 -42.59 -54.01 10.69
C ALA A 248 -41.65 -52.78 10.77
N GLN A 249 -41.55 -52.21 11.97
CA GLN A 249 -40.53 -51.19 12.26
C GLN A 249 -39.14 -51.83 12.16
N ALA A 250 -38.34 -51.39 11.19
CA ALA A 250 -36.89 -51.59 11.26
C ALA A 250 -36.34 -50.67 12.35
N SER A 251 -35.63 -51.24 13.32
CA SER A 251 -34.96 -50.47 14.37
C SER A 251 -33.94 -49.51 13.76
N THR A 252 -34.01 -48.23 14.11
CA THR A 252 -32.89 -47.32 13.85
C THR A 252 -31.64 -47.90 14.50
N PRO A 253 -30.48 -47.97 13.81
CA PRO A 253 -29.22 -48.23 14.48
C PRO A 253 -29.03 -47.22 15.62
N PRO A 254 -28.48 -47.61 16.78
CA PRO A 254 -28.14 -46.64 17.81
C PRO A 254 -27.18 -45.62 17.22
N ALA A 255 -27.45 -44.33 17.42
CA ALA A 255 -26.52 -43.29 17.03
C ALA A 255 -25.19 -43.57 17.72
N GLN A 256 -24.13 -43.79 16.92
CA GLN A 256 -22.80 -43.99 17.47
C GLN A 256 -22.42 -42.72 18.23
N ASP A 257 -22.01 -42.87 19.50
CA ASP A 257 -21.47 -41.76 20.27
C ASP A 257 -20.22 -41.24 19.52
N PRO A 258 -20.20 -39.98 19.07
CA PRO A 258 -19.05 -39.44 18.33
C PRO A 258 -17.77 -39.37 19.17
N ASN A 259 -17.89 -39.60 20.49
CA ASN A 259 -16.77 -39.67 21.44
C ASN A 259 -16.40 -41.13 21.81
N ALA A 260 -17.00 -42.14 21.18
CA ALA A 260 -16.75 -43.55 21.51
C ALA A 260 -15.26 -43.92 21.31
N GLY A 261 -14.57 -44.26 22.41
CA GLY A 261 -13.14 -44.54 22.42
C GLY A 261 -12.24 -43.31 22.60
N ILE A 262 -12.80 -42.11 22.71
CA ILE A 262 -12.06 -40.88 23.04
C ILE A 262 -12.05 -40.67 24.56
N ASP A 263 -10.86 -40.54 25.15
CA ASP A 263 -10.73 -40.14 26.55
C ASP A 263 -11.03 -38.64 26.72
N THR A 264 -12.23 -38.33 27.19
CA THR A 264 -12.72 -36.95 27.40
C THR A 264 -12.27 -36.32 28.72
N THR A 265 -11.43 -37.00 29.52
CA THR A 265 -11.05 -36.56 30.86
C THR A 265 -10.33 -35.21 30.85
N GLY A 266 -10.92 -34.18 31.47
CA GLY A 266 -10.34 -32.83 31.52
C GLY A 266 -10.42 -32.06 30.20
N ILE A 267 -11.27 -32.47 29.26
CA ILE A 267 -11.66 -31.65 28.10
C ILE A 267 -12.89 -30.81 28.47
N ASP A 268 -12.88 -29.51 28.16
CA ASP A 268 -14.06 -28.65 28.32
C ASP A 268 -15.23 -29.13 27.42
N PRO A 269 -16.46 -29.33 27.96
CA PRO A 269 -17.61 -29.79 27.18
C PRO A 269 -17.98 -28.91 25.98
N ALA A 270 -17.71 -27.60 26.02
CA ALA A 270 -17.92 -26.70 24.89
C ALA A 270 -16.89 -26.95 23.77
N VAL A 271 -15.63 -27.24 24.15
CA VAL A 271 -14.55 -27.61 23.21
C VAL A 271 -14.80 -28.99 22.61
N LEU A 272 -15.33 -29.93 23.38
CA LEU A 272 -15.75 -31.25 22.86
C LEU A 272 -16.91 -31.12 21.85
N GLN A 273 -17.88 -30.23 22.10
CA GLN A 273 -18.90 -29.89 21.11
C GLN A 273 -18.32 -29.21 19.86
N GLN A 274 -17.33 -28.33 20.02
CA GLN A 274 -16.63 -27.69 18.89
C GLN A 274 -15.93 -28.75 18.05
N PHE A 275 -15.16 -29.65 18.66
CA PHE A 275 -14.46 -30.76 18.01
C PHE A 275 -15.41 -31.67 17.22
N ASN A 276 -16.54 -32.04 17.81
CA ASN A 276 -17.54 -32.88 17.12
C ASN A 276 -18.21 -32.16 15.93
N LYS A 277 -18.40 -30.83 16.01
CA LYS A 277 -18.93 -29.99 14.92
C LYS A 277 -17.88 -29.58 13.87
N LEU A 278 -16.59 -29.72 14.18
CA LEU A 278 -15.50 -29.28 13.31
C LEU A 278 -15.35 -30.24 12.12
N ASP A 279 -15.63 -29.71 10.93
CA ASP A 279 -15.36 -30.33 9.64
C ASP A 279 -14.06 -29.75 9.06
N CYS A 280 -13.03 -30.57 8.89
CA CYS A 280 -11.76 -30.18 8.30
C CYS A 280 -11.65 -30.50 6.79
N SER A 281 -12.68 -31.10 6.19
CA SER A 281 -12.68 -31.34 4.74
C SER A 281 -12.71 -30.02 3.97
N ASN A 282 -13.55 -29.06 4.41
CA ASN A 282 -13.62 -27.71 3.86
C ASN A 282 -12.39 -26.87 4.26
N PRO A 283 -11.57 -26.38 3.31
CA PRO A 283 -10.41 -25.52 3.62
C PRO A 283 -10.76 -24.23 4.37
N ALA A 284 -11.96 -23.68 4.18
CA ALA A 284 -12.40 -22.47 4.89
C ALA A 284 -12.53 -22.67 6.40
N ASN A 285 -12.65 -23.92 6.88
CA ASN A 285 -12.72 -24.24 8.30
C ASN A 285 -11.32 -24.43 8.93
N ARG A 286 -10.29 -24.67 8.12
CA ARG A 286 -8.90 -24.89 8.55
C ARG A 286 -8.26 -23.55 8.90
N GLY A 287 -8.50 -23.10 10.13
CA GLY A 287 -8.16 -21.74 10.55
C GLY A 287 -9.32 -20.76 10.40
N GLN A 288 -10.57 -21.24 10.47
CA GLN A 288 -11.63 -20.36 10.98
C GLN A 288 -11.14 -19.75 12.30
N GLY A 289 -11.24 -18.42 12.41
CA GLY A 289 -10.67 -17.63 13.50
C GLY A 289 -11.37 -17.82 14.84
N VAL A 290 -11.36 -19.03 15.37
CA VAL A 290 -11.33 -19.28 16.81
C VAL A 290 -10.29 -18.33 17.37
N GLN A 291 -10.66 -17.55 18.39
CA GLN A 291 -9.68 -16.79 19.14
C GLN A 291 -8.85 -17.81 19.93
N ASP A 292 -7.82 -18.36 19.28
CA ASP A 292 -6.79 -19.17 19.89
C ASP A 292 -6.26 -18.37 21.08
N ASP A 293 -6.63 -18.80 22.28
CA ASP A 293 -6.36 -18.13 23.54
C ASP A 293 -5.38 -19.01 24.30
N PRO A 294 -4.18 -18.52 24.65
CA PRO A 294 -3.17 -19.37 25.27
C PRO A 294 -3.65 -19.96 26.60
N ALA A 295 -4.61 -19.33 27.29
CA ALA A 295 -5.19 -19.79 28.54
C ALA A 295 -6.42 -20.72 28.37
N LYS A 296 -6.88 -21.02 27.15
CA LYS A 296 -8.03 -21.91 26.90
C LYS A 296 -7.66 -23.14 26.07
N GLN A 297 -8.43 -24.21 26.25
CA GLN A 297 -8.47 -25.35 25.34
C GLN A 297 -9.29 -24.98 24.09
N TYR A 298 -9.01 -25.59 22.94
CA TYR A 298 -9.83 -25.44 21.74
C TYR A 298 -9.68 -26.62 20.77
N ALA A 299 -10.56 -26.70 19.77
CA ALA A 299 -10.49 -27.70 18.71
C ALA A 299 -9.92 -27.12 17.40
N ALA A 300 -9.03 -27.86 16.74
CA ALA A 300 -8.26 -27.42 15.57
C ALA A 300 -8.20 -28.49 14.46
N CYS A 301 -8.03 -28.04 13.22
CA CYS A 301 -7.72 -28.90 12.07
C CYS A 301 -6.21 -28.97 11.84
N GLU A 302 -5.74 -30.08 11.26
CA GLU A 302 -4.46 -30.11 10.57
C GLU A 302 -4.51 -29.34 9.25
N THR A 303 -3.35 -28.90 8.76
CA THR A 303 -3.20 -28.08 7.56
C THR A 303 -3.72 -28.78 6.29
N ASP A 304 -3.44 -30.09 6.17
CA ASP A 304 -3.93 -30.94 5.08
C ASP A 304 -5.42 -31.34 5.25
N GLY A 305 -5.97 -31.14 6.46
CA GLY A 305 -7.32 -31.50 6.89
C GLY A 305 -7.53 -32.97 7.24
N SER A 306 -6.49 -33.82 7.18
CA SER A 306 -6.62 -35.27 7.42
C SER A 306 -7.03 -35.59 8.86
N TYR A 307 -6.64 -34.76 9.81
CA TYR A 307 -6.96 -34.92 11.22
C TYR A 307 -7.57 -33.66 11.84
N LYS A 308 -8.32 -33.87 12.92
CA LYS A 308 -8.74 -32.85 13.88
C LYS A 308 -8.32 -33.21 15.30
N TYR A 309 -8.05 -32.19 16.10
CA TYR A 309 -7.51 -32.33 17.45
C TYR A 309 -8.31 -31.51 18.46
N VAL A 310 -8.38 -31.99 19.71
CA VAL A 310 -8.59 -31.15 20.88
C VAL A 310 -7.23 -30.86 21.50
N LEU A 311 -6.95 -29.60 21.81
CA LEU A 311 -5.65 -29.14 22.31
C LEU A 311 -5.78 -28.51 23.70
N ASP A 312 -4.87 -28.86 24.62
CA ASP A 312 -4.79 -28.21 25.93
C ASP A 312 -4.27 -26.77 25.83
N VAL A 313 -4.39 -25.99 26.90
CA VAL A 313 -3.83 -24.63 27.04
C VAL A 313 -2.35 -24.57 26.62
N ALA A 314 -1.93 -23.47 25.98
CA ALA A 314 -0.59 -23.32 25.45
C ALA A 314 0.44 -23.25 26.59
N LYS A 315 1.41 -24.18 26.59
CA LYS A 315 2.49 -24.20 27.61
C LYS A 315 3.75 -23.47 27.14
N VAL A 316 3.94 -23.34 25.83
CA VAL A 316 5.01 -22.55 25.20
C VAL A 316 4.41 -21.75 24.05
N VAL A 317 4.82 -20.49 23.91
CA VAL A 317 4.34 -19.56 22.87
C VAL A 317 5.51 -18.98 22.08
N GLY A 318 5.27 -18.54 20.85
CA GLY A 318 6.32 -18.09 19.92
C GLY A 318 7.20 -16.94 20.43
N THR A 319 6.74 -16.14 21.39
CA THR A 319 7.58 -15.09 22.02
C THR A 319 8.75 -15.65 22.84
N ASP A 320 8.65 -16.90 23.29
CA ASP A 320 9.71 -17.61 24.01
C ASP A 320 10.74 -18.29 23.09
N ILE A 321 10.61 -18.21 21.75
CA ILE A 321 11.62 -18.65 20.78
C ILE A 321 12.71 -17.60 20.66
N ASP A 322 13.99 -18.00 20.62
CA ASP A 322 15.13 -17.09 20.43
C ASP A 322 15.56 -17.05 18.96
N THR A 323 15.72 -18.22 18.34
CA THR A 323 16.03 -18.35 16.91
C THR A 323 15.19 -19.44 16.24
N ALA A 324 14.83 -19.20 14.98
CA ALA A 324 14.23 -20.18 14.08
C ALA A 324 15.05 -20.23 12.78
N SER A 325 15.28 -21.43 12.23
CA SER A 325 16.05 -21.64 11.00
C SER A 325 15.53 -22.84 10.22
N ALA A 326 15.65 -22.79 8.89
CA ALA A 326 15.36 -23.92 8.01
C ALA A 326 16.65 -24.69 7.70
N GLY A 327 16.59 -26.01 7.76
CA GLY A 327 17.74 -26.87 7.46
C GLY A 327 17.33 -28.28 7.05
N VAL A 328 18.29 -29.05 6.55
CA VAL A 328 18.11 -30.48 6.27
C VAL A 328 18.50 -31.27 7.50
N ARG A 329 17.63 -32.17 7.96
CA ARG A 329 17.89 -33.04 9.12
C ARG A 329 19.08 -33.97 8.84
N GLN A 330 20.05 -34.00 9.75
CA GLN A 330 21.29 -34.77 9.60
C GLN A 330 21.00 -36.25 9.32
N GLY A 331 21.64 -36.80 8.28
CA GLY A 331 21.46 -38.19 7.85
C GLY A 331 20.23 -38.45 6.96
N THR A 332 19.43 -37.42 6.63
CA THR A 332 18.27 -37.51 5.75
C THR A 332 18.31 -36.44 4.64
N THR A 333 17.32 -36.43 3.76
CA THR A 333 17.03 -35.32 2.83
C THR A 333 15.75 -34.56 3.22
N GLU A 334 15.29 -34.70 4.46
CA GLU A 334 14.08 -34.04 4.99
C GLU A 334 14.41 -32.59 5.39
N TRP A 335 13.64 -31.62 4.90
CA TRP A 335 13.69 -30.25 5.40
C TRP A 335 12.87 -30.12 6.68
N VAL A 336 13.48 -29.49 7.68
CA VAL A 336 12.92 -29.26 9.01
C VAL A 336 13.11 -27.80 9.42
N VAL A 337 12.22 -27.30 10.28
CA VAL A 337 12.42 -26.00 10.93
C VAL A 337 12.94 -26.23 12.34
N GLN A 338 14.18 -25.81 12.57
CA GLN A 338 14.89 -25.92 13.85
C GLN A 338 14.62 -24.67 14.68
N LEU A 339 14.29 -24.87 15.96
CA LEU A 339 13.98 -23.81 16.92
C LEU A 339 14.85 -23.96 18.17
N ASP A 340 15.45 -22.84 18.61
CA ASP A 340 16.05 -22.70 19.94
C ASP A 340 15.15 -21.79 20.79
N PHE A 341 14.82 -22.21 22.00
CA PHE A 341 14.01 -21.45 22.95
C PHE A 341 14.87 -20.62 23.91
N LYS A 342 14.35 -19.44 24.28
CA LYS A 342 14.82 -18.66 25.43
C LYS A 342 14.71 -19.47 26.71
N SER A 343 15.49 -19.12 27.74
CA SER A 343 15.60 -19.89 29.00
C SER A 343 14.26 -20.24 29.67
N LYS A 344 13.26 -19.35 29.63
CA LYS A 344 11.88 -19.61 30.07
C LYS A 344 11.22 -20.71 29.22
N GLY A 345 11.13 -20.50 27.91
CA GLY A 345 10.55 -21.43 26.96
C GLY A 345 11.21 -22.81 26.98
N ALA A 346 12.52 -22.87 27.14
CA ALA A 346 13.26 -24.12 27.29
C ALA A 346 12.81 -24.93 28.51
N GLY A 347 12.60 -24.26 29.65
CA GLY A 347 12.11 -24.89 30.88
C GLY A 347 10.62 -25.30 30.82
N GLU A 348 9.80 -24.59 30.04
CA GLU A 348 8.40 -24.93 29.80
C GLU A 348 8.24 -26.05 28.76
N TRP A 349 9.07 -26.05 27.71
CA TRP A 349 9.18 -27.10 26.69
C TRP A 349 9.65 -28.43 27.29
N GLY A 350 10.68 -28.40 28.15
CA GLY A 350 11.14 -29.59 28.88
C GLY A 350 10.04 -30.19 29.76
N LYS A 351 9.21 -29.34 30.41
CA LYS A 351 8.04 -29.80 31.18
C LYS A 351 6.96 -30.38 30.27
N LEU A 352 6.56 -29.68 29.20
CA LEU A 352 5.54 -30.14 28.25
C LEU A 352 5.90 -31.49 27.64
N THR A 353 7.12 -31.64 27.14
CA THR A 353 7.59 -32.91 26.54
C THR A 353 7.70 -34.03 27.57
N THR A 354 8.11 -33.73 28.82
CA THR A 354 8.10 -34.72 29.91
C THR A 354 6.67 -35.17 30.25
N THR A 355 5.71 -34.25 30.33
CA THR A 355 4.30 -34.59 30.62
C THR A 355 3.68 -35.41 29.49
N ALA A 356 3.91 -35.03 28.23
CA ALA A 356 3.44 -35.79 27.07
C ALA A 356 4.03 -37.20 27.04
N TYR A 357 5.36 -37.34 27.18
CA TYR A 357 6.05 -38.64 27.17
C TYR A 357 5.51 -39.65 28.21
N ASN A 358 5.08 -39.17 29.38
CA ASN A 358 4.52 -40.02 30.44
C ASN A 358 2.98 -40.21 30.34
N SER A 359 2.35 -39.72 29.29
CA SER A 359 0.89 -39.82 29.06
C SER A 359 0.55 -40.94 28.06
N PRO A 360 -0.62 -41.57 28.13
CA PRO A 360 -1.09 -42.51 27.10
C PRO A 360 -1.41 -41.79 25.79
N GLU A 361 -1.45 -42.51 24.68
CA GLU A 361 -1.90 -41.99 23.39
C GLU A 361 -3.40 -41.59 23.44
N PRO A 362 -3.83 -40.45 22.84
CA PRO A 362 -3.06 -39.49 22.03
C PRO A 362 -2.38 -38.37 22.85
N ARG A 363 -2.46 -38.40 24.18
CA ARG A 363 -1.88 -37.36 25.06
C ARG A 363 -0.34 -37.34 25.07
N ASN A 364 0.31 -38.29 24.41
CA ASN A 364 1.75 -38.29 24.13
C ASN A 364 2.15 -37.42 22.91
N MET A 365 1.19 -36.87 22.17
CA MET A 365 1.45 -35.94 21.06
C MET A 365 1.50 -34.49 21.53
N VAL A 366 2.39 -33.70 20.93
CA VAL A 366 2.45 -32.24 21.11
C VAL A 366 2.18 -31.57 19.76
N ALA A 367 1.08 -30.84 19.67
CA ALA A 367 0.71 -30.10 18.48
C ALA A 367 1.51 -28.80 18.38
N VAL A 368 2.02 -28.56 17.17
CA VAL A 368 2.63 -27.31 16.73
C VAL A 368 1.56 -26.51 15.99
N VAL A 369 1.04 -25.46 16.63
CA VAL A 369 -0.05 -24.63 16.11
C VAL A 369 0.50 -23.32 15.57
N LEU A 370 0.10 -22.91 14.36
CA LEU A 370 0.38 -21.60 13.80
C LEU A 370 -0.93 -20.91 13.39
N ASP A 371 -1.17 -19.70 13.91
CA ASP A 371 -2.37 -18.90 13.62
C ASP A 371 -3.71 -19.67 13.80
N GLY A 372 -3.72 -20.65 14.71
CA GLY A 372 -4.87 -21.50 15.05
C GLY A 372 -4.95 -22.84 14.31
N VAL A 373 -4.15 -23.07 13.27
CA VAL A 373 -4.07 -24.32 12.49
C VAL A 373 -2.97 -25.22 13.04
N VAL A 374 -3.19 -26.55 13.10
CA VAL A 374 -2.12 -27.50 13.42
C VAL A 374 -1.25 -27.68 12.17
N ILE A 375 0.04 -27.35 12.31
CA ILE A 375 1.05 -27.59 11.27
C ILE A 375 1.50 -29.04 11.31
N THR A 376 1.77 -29.57 12.52
CA THR A 376 2.14 -30.97 12.79
C THR A 376 1.77 -31.34 14.23
N ALA A 377 1.55 -32.64 14.52
CA ALA A 377 1.36 -33.14 15.89
C ALA A 377 2.18 -34.42 16.19
N PRO A 378 3.52 -34.35 16.24
CA PRO A 378 4.37 -35.51 16.49
C PRO A 378 4.20 -36.11 17.90
N VAL A 379 4.35 -37.44 17.98
CA VAL A 379 4.46 -38.19 19.25
C VAL A 379 5.82 -37.92 19.90
N ILE A 380 5.83 -37.56 21.18
CA ILE A 380 7.06 -37.34 21.94
C ILE A 380 7.66 -38.69 22.36
N GLN A 381 8.74 -39.09 21.69
CA GLN A 381 9.44 -40.37 21.94
C GLN A 381 10.39 -40.34 23.15
N SER A 382 10.78 -39.15 23.62
CA SER A 382 11.58 -38.94 24.83
C SER A 382 11.44 -37.50 25.32
N PRO A 383 11.62 -37.21 26.62
CA PRO A 383 11.66 -35.83 27.13
C PRO A 383 12.76 -34.99 26.46
N ILE A 384 12.48 -33.70 26.18
CA ILE A 384 13.40 -32.80 25.47
C ILE A 384 13.81 -31.61 26.36
N PRO A 385 14.66 -31.82 27.39
CA PRO A 385 15.03 -30.77 28.35
C PRO A 385 16.03 -29.73 27.80
N GLY A 386 16.51 -29.90 26.57
CA GLY A 386 17.60 -29.09 25.99
C GLY A 386 17.18 -27.75 25.36
N GLY A 387 15.92 -27.33 25.46
CA GLY A 387 15.45 -26.06 24.90
C GLY A 387 15.44 -25.97 23.38
N ARG A 388 15.42 -27.11 22.67
CA ARG A 388 15.34 -27.20 21.21
C ARG A 388 14.12 -27.97 20.73
N ALA A 389 13.62 -27.62 19.56
CA ALA A 389 12.59 -28.38 18.83
C ALA A 389 12.89 -28.43 17.33
N GLU A 390 12.40 -29.46 16.66
CA GLU A 390 12.34 -29.56 15.20
C GLU A 390 10.87 -29.70 14.78
N ILE A 391 10.41 -28.90 13.81
CA ILE A 391 9.11 -29.09 13.16
C ILE A 391 9.33 -29.91 11.88
N THR A 392 8.58 -31.00 11.72
CA THR A 392 8.75 -32.01 10.66
C THR A 392 7.42 -32.36 10.00
N GLY A 393 7.22 -31.94 8.75
CA GLY A 393 5.92 -32.07 8.07
C GLY A 393 6.01 -32.29 6.56
N GLY A 394 7.09 -32.90 6.07
CA GLY A 394 7.30 -33.08 4.62
C GLY A 394 7.57 -31.77 3.87
N PHE A 395 8.22 -30.80 4.52
CA PHE A 395 8.56 -29.52 3.92
C PHE A 395 9.53 -29.65 2.74
N ASP A 396 9.46 -28.68 1.84
CA ASP A 396 10.54 -28.36 0.90
C ASP A 396 11.39 -27.19 1.42
N GLN A 397 12.45 -26.83 0.68
CA GLN A 397 13.35 -25.74 1.06
C GLN A 397 12.61 -24.40 1.23
N LEU A 398 11.64 -24.10 0.36
CA LEU A 398 10.98 -22.80 0.30
C LEU A 398 9.96 -22.66 1.43
N SER A 399 9.12 -23.67 1.64
CA SER A 399 8.15 -23.76 2.74
C SER A 399 8.83 -23.79 4.11
N ALA A 400 9.93 -24.54 4.27
CA ALA A 400 10.71 -24.54 5.51
C ALA A 400 11.33 -23.15 5.78
N THR A 401 11.94 -22.51 4.77
CA THR A 401 12.52 -21.14 4.90
C THR A 401 11.43 -20.12 5.25
N ASN A 402 10.33 -20.13 4.51
CA ASN A 402 9.18 -19.25 4.73
C ASN A 402 8.59 -19.40 6.14
N LEU A 403 8.49 -20.62 6.67
CA LEU A 403 8.04 -20.87 8.03
C LEU A 403 9.09 -20.39 9.04
N ALA A 404 10.37 -20.72 8.85
CA ALA A 404 11.45 -20.27 9.72
C ALA A 404 11.50 -18.73 9.85
N ASP A 405 11.41 -17.99 8.74
CA ASP A 405 11.41 -16.53 8.77
C ASP A 405 10.15 -15.95 9.45
N GLN A 406 8.94 -16.48 9.18
CA GLN A 406 7.72 -16.07 9.90
C GLN A 406 7.89 -16.16 11.43
N LEU A 407 8.57 -17.20 11.92
CA LEU A 407 8.79 -17.45 13.35
C LEU A 407 9.93 -16.61 13.93
N LYS A 408 11.04 -16.48 13.20
CA LYS A 408 12.26 -15.75 13.56
C LYS A 408 12.02 -14.27 13.86
N TYR A 409 11.16 -13.61 13.09
CA TYR A 409 10.80 -12.20 13.33
C TYR A 409 9.71 -12.01 14.41
N GLY A 410 9.18 -13.11 14.96
CA GLY A 410 8.15 -13.11 16.00
C GLY A 410 6.74 -12.81 15.49
N ALA A 411 5.76 -13.05 16.35
CA ALA A 411 4.34 -12.80 16.05
C ALA A 411 4.01 -11.30 16.08
N LEU A 412 3.07 -10.86 15.23
CA LEU A 412 2.54 -9.50 15.27
C LEU A 412 1.77 -9.25 16.58
N PRO A 413 1.89 -8.07 17.23
CA PRO A 413 1.26 -7.80 18.51
C PRO A 413 -0.24 -7.46 18.41
N LEU A 414 -0.78 -7.37 17.19
CA LEU A 414 -2.20 -7.23 16.86
C LEU A 414 -2.51 -8.11 15.65
N LYS A 415 -3.77 -8.55 15.53
CA LYS A 415 -4.26 -9.14 14.28
C LYS A 415 -4.60 -8.03 13.29
N PHE A 416 -4.38 -8.27 12.00
CA PHE A 416 -4.65 -7.28 10.94
C PHE A 416 -5.51 -7.89 9.84
N ASN A 417 -6.56 -7.18 9.43
CA ASN A 417 -7.31 -7.46 8.22
C ASN A 417 -6.64 -6.78 7.02
N ARG A 418 -6.71 -7.42 5.84
CA ARG A 418 -6.22 -6.87 4.57
C ARG A 418 -7.37 -6.10 3.90
N SER A 419 -7.35 -4.78 4.00
CA SER A 419 -8.48 -3.91 3.65
C SER A 419 -8.45 -3.42 2.21
N SER A 420 -7.27 -3.27 1.61
CA SER A 420 -7.08 -3.11 0.16
C SER A 420 -5.81 -3.83 -0.30
N VAL A 421 -5.81 -4.28 -1.56
CA VAL A 421 -4.64 -4.85 -2.24
C VAL A 421 -4.60 -4.26 -3.65
N ASP A 422 -3.93 -3.11 -3.77
CA ASP A 422 -3.91 -2.30 -4.97
C ASP A 422 -2.65 -2.64 -5.78
N THR A 423 -2.81 -3.29 -6.94
CA THR A 423 -1.69 -3.72 -7.79
C THR A 423 -1.65 -2.92 -9.09
N VAL A 424 -0.52 -2.29 -9.37
CA VAL A 424 -0.25 -1.47 -10.57
C VAL A 424 0.79 -2.19 -11.44
N SER A 425 0.58 -2.26 -12.75
CA SER A 425 1.59 -2.84 -13.65
C SER A 425 2.73 -1.85 -13.90
N SER A 426 3.96 -2.36 -14.00
CA SER A 426 5.14 -1.55 -14.32
C SER A 426 5.04 -0.88 -15.69
N THR A 427 4.37 -1.52 -16.66
CA THR A 427 4.09 -0.96 -17.98
C THR A 427 3.29 0.34 -17.91
N LEU A 428 2.17 0.34 -17.19
CA LEU A 428 1.26 1.49 -17.10
C LEU A 428 1.88 2.67 -16.33
N GLY A 429 2.80 2.38 -15.40
CA GLY A 429 3.61 3.40 -14.73
C GLY A 429 4.72 3.98 -15.62
N GLN A 430 5.41 3.14 -16.40
CA GLN A 430 6.44 3.57 -17.33
C GLN A 430 5.87 4.42 -18.48
N ASP A 431 4.76 4.00 -19.09
CA ASP A 431 4.09 4.75 -20.16
C ASP A 431 3.69 6.17 -19.69
N GLN A 432 3.26 6.29 -18.43
CA GLN A 432 2.88 7.56 -17.82
C GLN A 432 4.09 8.42 -17.39
N LEU A 433 5.19 7.80 -16.94
CA LEU A 433 6.47 8.49 -16.72
C LEU A 433 6.99 9.10 -18.03
N GLU A 434 6.98 8.33 -19.13
CA GLU A 434 7.43 8.80 -20.44
C GLU A 434 6.52 9.92 -20.98
N GLY A 435 5.20 9.74 -20.93
CA GLY A 435 4.23 10.78 -21.33
C GLY A 435 4.37 12.07 -20.52
N GLY A 436 4.57 11.97 -19.20
CA GLY A 436 4.82 13.10 -18.31
C GLY A 436 6.14 13.82 -18.61
N LEU A 437 7.21 13.07 -18.90
CA LEU A 437 8.50 13.62 -19.28
C LEU A 437 8.44 14.35 -20.64
N ILE A 438 7.78 13.76 -21.64
CA ILE A 438 7.57 14.36 -22.96
C ILE A 438 6.78 15.68 -22.83
N ALA A 439 5.69 15.67 -22.05
CA ALA A 439 4.91 16.88 -21.78
C ALA A 439 5.75 17.97 -21.08
N GLY A 440 6.58 17.59 -20.10
CA GLY A 440 7.51 18.49 -19.42
C GLY A 440 8.57 19.10 -20.35
N VAL A 441 9.17 18.30 -21.24
CA VAL A 441 10.15 18.77 -22.22
C VAL A 441 9.53 19.72 -23.25
N ILE A 442 8.31 19.42 -23.73
CA ILE A 442 7.57 20.32 -24.64
C ILE A 442 7.22 21.63 -23.93
N GLY A 443 6.72 21.58 -22.70
CA GLY A 443 6.41 22.76 -21.89
C GLY A 443 7.64 23.64 -21.63
N LEU A 444 8.75 23.04 -21.20
CA LEU A 444 10.03 23.73 -21.04
C LEU A 444 10.51 24.37 -22.35
N GLY A 445 10.41 23.64 -23.47
CA GLY A 445 10.78 24.14 -24.80
C GLY A 445 9.97 25.37 -25.21
N LEU A 446 8.66 25.39 -24.95
CA LEU A 446 7.79 26.53 -25.22
C LEU A 446 8.11 27.74 -24.32
N VAL A 447 8.35 27.54 -23.03
CA VAL A 447 8.78 28.60 -22.09
C VAL A 447 10.12 29.20 -22.52
N VAL A 448 11.11 28.34 -22.81
CA VAL A 448 12.44 28.74 -23.31
C VAL A 448 12.34 29.53 -24.61
N LEU A 449 11.54 29.07 -25.57
CA LEU A 449 11.31 29.75 -26.85
C LEU A 449 10.65 31.13 -26.65
N TYR A 450 9.62 31.21 -25.82
CA TYR A 450 8.96 32.48 -25.48
C TYR A 450 9.95 33.46 -24.83
N CYS A 451 10.72 33.01 -23.83
CA CYS A 451 11.72 33.83 -23.16
C CYS A 451 12.80 34.35 -24.12
N LEU A 452 13.29 33.51 -25.04
CA LEU A 452 14.30 33.91 -26.03
C LEU A 452 13.75 34.88 -27.08
N LEU A 453 12.52 34.69 -27.56
CA LEU A 453 11.89 35.59 -28.53
C LEU A 453 11.54 36.96 -27.90
N TYR A 454 10.98 36.97 -26.69
CA TYR A 454 10.49 38.19 -26.03
C TYR A 454 11.62 38.98 -25.35
N TYR A 455 12.51 38.31 -24.60
CA TYR A 455 13.59 38.97 -23.85
C TYR A 455 14.96 38.96 -24.53
N ARG A 456 15.14 38.24 -25.64
CA ARG A 456 16.40 38.18 -26.42
C ARG A 456 17.61 37.84 -25.54
N GLY A 457 18.60 38.74 -25.42
CA GLY A 457 19.78 38.56 -24.59
C GLY A 457 19.48 38.39 -23.08
N LEU A 458 18.38 38.93 -22.57
CA LEU A 458 17.88 38.61 -21.22
C LEU A 458 17.24 37.22 -21.14
N GLY A 459 16.68 36.70 -22.24
CA GLY A 459 16.13 35.34 -22.32
C GLY A 459 17.17 34.28 -21.97
N ILE A 460 18.43 34.47 -22.37
CA ILE A 460 19.56 33.60 -22.01
C ILE A 460 19.74 33.50 -20.47
N VAL A 461 19.43 34.57 -19.73
CA VAL A 461 19.46 34.57 -18.26
C VAL A 461 18.35 33.68 -17.70
N ALA A 462 17.12 33.80 -18.22
CA ALA A 462 16.01 32.95 -17.78
C ALA A 462 16.29 31.47 -18.08
N VAL A 463 16.80 31.15 -19.27
CA VAL A 463 17.20 29.77 -19.64
C VAL A 463 18.26 29.23 -18.68
N LEU A 464 19.30 30.01 -18.36
CA LEU A 464 20.35 29.57 -17.45
C LEU A 464 19.85 29.44 -16.00
N SER A 465 18.95 30.32 -15.55
CA SER A 465 18.29 30.21 -14.24
C SER A 465 17.38 28.97 -14.16
N LEU A 466 16.61 28.68 -15.20
CA LEU A 466 15.80 27.46 -15.32
C LEU A 466 16.67 26.21 -15.26
N VAL A 467 17.77 26.14 -16.02
CA VAL A 467 18.72 25.00 -15.97
C VAL A 467 19.29 24.82 -14.56
N VAL A 468 19.67 25.91 -13.88
CA VAL A 468 20.15 25.86 -12.49
C VAL A 468 19.04 25.35 -11.55
N ALA A 469 17.80 25.82 -11.71
CA ALA A 469 16.65 25.33 -10.94
C ALA A 469 16.41 23.82 -11.17
N THR A 470 16.37 23.36 -12.42
CA THR A 470 16.20 21.93 -12.78
C THR A 470 17.29 21.07 -12.14
N VAL A 471 18.56 21.49 -12.18
CA VAL A 471 19.66 20.75 -11.54
C VAL A 471 19.48 20.65 -10.02
N ILE A 472 19.17 21.75 -9.33
CA ILE A 472 18.94 21.74 -7.88
C ILE A 472 17.75 20.83 -7.54
N THR A 473 16.65 20.96 -8.26
CA THR A 473 15.42 20.17 -8.05
C THR A 473 15.68 18.68 -8.26
N TYR A 474 16.37 18.31 -9.34
CA TYR A 474 16.74 16.92 -9.63
C TYR A 474 17.59 16.33 -8.51
N THR A 475 18.70 16.98 -8.13
CA THR A 475 19.57 16.46 -7.07
C THR A 475 18.88 16.47 -5.70
N SER A 476 18.01 17.45 -5.42
CA SER A 476 17.21 17.47 -4.18
C SER A 476 16.25 16.29 -4.10
N VAL A 477 15.56 15.96 -5.19
CA VAL A 477 14.68 14.79 -5.30
C VAL A 477 15.46 13.48 -5.08
N VAL A 478 16.65 13.35 -5.69
CA VAL A 478 17.49 12.15 -5.54
C VAL A 478 18.00 11.98 -4.10
N VAL A 479 18.50 13.06 -3.48
CA VAL A 479 19.01 13.02 -2.09
C VAL A 479 17.86 12.80 -1.08
N LEU A 480 16.68 13.39 -1.29
CA LEU A 480 15.49 13.09 -0.49
C LEU A 480 15.07 11.62 -0.63
N GLY A 481 15.20 11.02 -1.82
CA GLY A 481 14.86 9.62 -2.06
C GLY A 481 15.77 8.62 -1.37
N HIS A 482 17.03 8.99 -1.11
CA HIS A 482 17.94 8.18 -0.31
C HIS A 482 17.84 8.45 1.21
N ASN A 483 17.51 9.68 1.63
CA ASN A 483 17.56 10.07 3.05
C ASN A 483 16.21 10.03 3.78
N ALA A 484 15.11 10.29 3.07
CA ALA A 484 13.78 10.51 3.65
C ALA A 484 12.70 9.59 3.04
N GLY A 485 13.11 8.55 2.29
CA GLY A 485 12.18 7.62 1.63
C GLY A 485 11.41 8.21 0.44
N PHE A 486 11.74 9.42 0.00
CA PHE A 486 10.98 10.13 -1.03
C PHE A 486 10.98 9.38 -2.37
N ARG A 487 9.82 8.85 -2.75
CA ARG A 487 9.60 8.19 -4.04
C ARG A 487 8.89 9.13 -5.01
N LEU A 488 9.56 9.46 -6.10
CA LEU A 488 9.01 10.26 -7.19
C LEU A 488 7.82 9.52 -7.81
N SER A 489 6.65 10.15 -7.84
CA SER A 489 5.40 9.55 -8.30
C SER A 489 4.71 10.43 -9.35
N LEU A 490 3.65 9.96 -10.01
CA LEU A 490 2.92 10.70 -11.06
C LEU A 490 2.50 12.11 -10.60
N PRO A 491 1.83 12.27 -9.44
CA PRO A 491 1.53 13.59 -8.88
C PRO A 491 2.75 14.47 -8.60
N HIS A 492 3.88 13.88 -8.17
CA HIS A 492 5.12 14.65 -8.02
C HIS A 492 5.62 15.14 -9.37
N ILE A 493 5.60 14.32 -10.43
CA ILE A 493 5.98 14.73 -11.80
C ILE A 493 5.09 15.89 -12.27
N ILE A 494 3.78 15.83 -12.04
CA ILE A 494 2.85 16.92 -12.37
C ILE A 494 3.25 18.21 -11.63
N GLY A 495 3.58 18.13 -10.34
CA GLY A 495 4.06 19.27 -9.55
C GLY A 495 5.39 19.84 -10.07
N LEU A 496 6.34 18.98 -10.43
CA LEU A 496 7.60 19.38 -11.03
C LEU A 496 7.41 20.05 -12.39
N VAL A 497 6.51 19.56 -13.25
CA VAL A 497 6.21 20.17 -14.56
C VAL A 497 5.52 21.53 -14.39
N VAL A 498 4.55 21.64 -13.46
CA VAL A 498 3.90 22.93 -13.14
C VAL A 498 4.91 23.96 -12.61
N SER A 499 5.90 23.52 -11.83
CA SER A 499 6.95 24.40 -11.28
C SER A 499 7.78 25.13 -12.34
N ILE A 500 7.88 24.59 -13.56
CA ILE A 500 8.60 25.23 -14.68
C ILE A 500 7.91 26.54 -15.08
N GLY A 501 6.58 26.61 -14.97
CA GLY A 501 5.82 27.84 -15.19
C GLY A 501 5.96 28.83 -14.02
N ILE A 502 5.93 28.34 -12.78
CA ILE A 502 6.02 29.17 -11.57
C ILE A 502 7.41 29.84 -11.47
N THR A 503 8.49 29.07 -11.61
CA THR A 503 9.87 29.57 -11.61
C THR A 503 10.12 30.60 -12.72
N ALA A 504 9.49 30.43 -13.88
CA ALA A 504 9.59 31.40 -14.97
C ALA A 504 8.96 32.77 -14.64
N ASP A 505 7.86 32.81 -13.86
CA ASP A 505 7.20 34.06 -13.46
C ASP A 505 8.12 34.93 -12.60
N SER A 506 8.82 34.35 -11.63
CA SER A 506 9.79 35.06 -10.79
C SER A 506 10.90 35.76 -11.61
N PHE A 507 11.37 35.13 -12.69
CA PHE A 507 12.34 35.75 -13.59
C PHE A 507 11.69 36.86 -14.43
N ILE A 508 10.49 36.63 -14.96
CA ILE A 508 9.69 37.59 -15.74
C ILE A 508 9.40 38.87 -14.94
N VAL A 509 8.92 38.74 -13.70
CA VAL A 509 8.62 39.87 -12.80
C VAL A 509 9.86 40.73 -12.53
N TYR A 510 11.04 40.11 -12.39
CA TYR A 510 12.28 40.87 -12.24
C TYR A 510 12.72 41.54 -13.56
N PHE A 511 12.58 40.86 -14.70
CA PHE A 511 12.99 41.39 -16.01
C PHE A 511 12.12 42.59 -16.43
N GLU A 512 10.80 42.51 -16.29
CA GLU A 512 9.94 43.65 -16.59
C GLU A 512 10.24 44.85 -15.68
N ARG A 513 10.51 44.64 -14.39
CA ARG A 513 10.88 45.77 -13.51
C ARG A 513 12.23 46.39 -13.87
N ILE A 514 13.18 45.63 -14.42
CA ILE A 514 14.42 46.19 -14.98
C ILE A 514 14.11 47.02 -16.24
N ARG A 515 13.23 46.52 -17.13
CA ARG A 515 12.81 47.24 -18.36
C ARG A 515 12.08 48.54 -18.01
N ASP A 516 11.20 48.55 -17.02
CA ASP A 516 10.53 49.76 -16.55
C ASP A 516 11.50 50.84 -16.08
N GLU A 517 12.43 50.50 -15.20
CA GLU A 517 13.44 51.43 -14.67
C GLU A 517 14.35 52.01 -15.77
N MET A 518 14.45 51.34 -16.93
CA MET A 518 15.12 51.84 -18.13
C MET A 518 14.21 52.66 -19.05
N LYS A 519 12.93 52.28 -19.24
CA LYS A 519 11.91 53.09 -19.94
C LYS A 519 11.71 54.45 -19.26
N GLU A 520 11.82 54.52 -17.93
CA GLU A 520 11.78 55.76 -17.13
C GLU A 520 12.98 56.71 -17.36
N GLY A 521 13.94 56.32 -18.21
CA GLY A 521 14.87 57.20 -18.95
C GLY A 521 16.01 57.83 -18.16
N ARG A 522 16.14 57.54 -16.86
CA ARG A 522 16.98 58.31 -15.93
C ARG A 522 18.08 57.51 -15.21
N ARG A 523 18.32 56.25 -15.61
CA ARG A 523 19.25 55.34 -14.93
C ARG A 523 20.09 54.52 -15.91
N THR A 524 21.37 54.33 -15.58
CA THR A 524 22.21 53.33 -16.26
C THR A 524 21.74 51.93 -15.90
N LEU A 525 21.96 50.93 -16.77
CA LEU A 525 21.56 49.53 -16.56
C LEU A 525 21.93 49.01 -15.15
N ARG A 526 23.15 49.31 -14.67
CA ARG A 526 23.60 48.92 -13.32
C ARG A 526 22.78 49.53 -12.19
N ALA A 527 22.33 50.79 -12.33
CA ALA A 527 21.48 51.44 -11.34
C ALA A 527 20.03 50.93 -11.43
N ALA A 528 19.52 50.69 -12.64
CA ALA A 528 18.20 50.09 -12.86
C ALA A 528 18.10 48.70 -12.20
N VAL A 529 19.10 47.83 -12.37
CA VAL A 529 19.13 46.46 -11.82
C VAL A 529 19.02 46.40 -10.29
N GLU A 530 19.68 47.32 -9.56
CA GLU A 530 19.62 47.36 -8.09
C GLU A 530 18.31 47.97 -7.58
N VAL A 531 17.76 49.01 -8.23
CA VAL A 531 16.46 49.59 -7.82
C VAL A 531 15.30 48.66 -8.18
N ALA A 532 15.33 48.06 -9.38
CA ALA A 532 14.36 47.04 -9.78
C ALA A 532 14.31 45.87 -8.79
N TRP A 533 15.48 45.40 -8.33
CA TRP A 533 15.58 44.32 -7.36
C TRP A 533 14.84 44.62 -6.05
N VAL A 534 14.96 45.86 -5.53
CA VAL A 534 14.31 46.25 -4.27
C VAL A 534 12.78 46.12 -4.34
N ARG A 535 12.18 46.36 -5.52
CA ARG A 535 10.74 46.21 -5.76
C ARG A 535 10.37 44.77 -6.14
N ALA A 536 11.05 44.18 -7.13
CA ALA A 536 10.77 42.84 -7.65
C ALA A 536 10.84 41.76 -6.55
N ARG A 537 11.87 41.80 -5.68
CA ARG A 537 12.01 40.85 -4.57
C ARG A 537 10.81 40.82 -3.61
N ARG A 538 10.04 41.92 -3.51
CA ARG A 538 8.84 41.97 -2.65
C ARG A 538 7.66 41.31 -3.36
N THR A 539 7.50 41.51 -4.67
CA THR A 539 6.46 40.84 -5.46
C THR A 539 6.69 39.33 -5.47
N ILE A 540 7.91 38.91 -5.81
CA ILE A 540 8.33 37.50 -5.90
C ILE A 540 8.09 36.78 -4.56
N LEU A 541 8.67 37.28 -3.46
CA LEU A 541 8.48 36.68 -2.13
C LEU A 541 7.01 36.65 -1.66
N ILE A 542 6.13 37.52 -2.17
CA ILE A 542 4.69 37.46 -1.85
C ILE A 542 3.99 36.39 -2.69
N ALA A 543 4.29 36.30 -3.99
CA ALA A 543 3.74 35.26 -4.87
C ALA A 543 4.17 33.86 -4.41
N ASP A 544 5.46 33.67 -4.16
CA ASP A 544 6.03 32.41 -3.67
C ASP A 544 5.48 32.04 -2.29
N ALA A 545 5.33 33.00 -1.37
CA ALA A 545 4.75 32.72 -0.05
C ALA A 545 3.29 32.25 -0.15
N VAL A 546 2.49 32.81 -1.07
CA VAL A 546 1.11 32.34 -1.32
C VAL A 546 1.11 30.92 -1.88
N MET A 547 1.96 30.62 -2.88
CA MET A 547 2.10 29.27 -3.43
C MET A 547 2.59 28.25 -2.39
N PHE A 548 3.56 28.63 -1.55
CA PHE A 548 4.13 27.78 -0.51
C PHE A 548 3.13 27.53 0.64
N ILE A 549 2.35 28.53 1.04
CA ILE A 549 1.25 28.36 2.01
C ILE A 549 0.16 27.45 1.42
N ALA A 550 -0.21 27.62 0.15
CA ALA A 550 -1.16 26.74 -0.52
C ALA A 550 -0.64 25.29 -0.59
N ALA A 551 0.64 25.09 -0.89
CA ALA A 551 1.29 23.78 -0.86
C ALA A 551 1.27 23.14 0.55
N ILE A 552 1.56 23.91 1.61
CA ILE A 552 1.47 23.42 3.01
C ILE A 552 0.04 22.99 3.36
N VAL A 553 -0.96 23.83 3.07
CA VAL A 553 -2.36 23.53 3.37
C VAL A 553 -2.83 22.29 2.60
N LEU A 554 -2.46 22.17 1.32
CA LEU A 554 -2.83 21.05 0.46
C LEU A 554 -2.06 19.77 0.83
N TYR A 555 -0.83 19.87 1.37
CA TYR A 555 -0.07 18.73 1.92
C TYR A 555 -0.74 18.14 3.17
N PHE A 556 -1.21 18.97 4.10
CA PHE A 556 -1.81 18.50 5.36
C PHE A 556 -3.30 18.13 5.27
N LEU A 557 -4.05 18.67 4.30
CA LEU A 557 -5.48 18.39 4.14
C LEU A 557 -5.81 17.32 3.08
N ALA A 558 -4.87 16.99 2.18
CA ALA A 558 -5.09 15.98 1.16
C ALA A 558 -4.44 14.64 1.51
N VAL A 559 -4.91 13.56 0.87
CA VAL A 559 -4.45 12.19 1.11
C VAL A 559 -3.83 11.62 -0.16
N GLY A 560 -2.80 10.80 0.00
CA GLY A 560 -2.14 10.08 -1.10
C GLY A 560 -1.54 11.02 -2.14
N GLY A 561 -1.83 10.77 -3.42
CA GLY A 561 -1.18 11.45 -4.55
C GLY A 561 -1.26 12.97 -4.51
N VAL A 562 -2.38 13.55 -4.04
CA VAL A 562 -2.59 15.00 -4.02
C VAL A 562 -1.63 15.69 -3.02
N ALA A 563 -1.31 15.05 -1.90
CA ALA A 563 -0.28 15.55 -0.97
C ALA A 563 1.14 15.48 -1.59
N GLY A 564 1.43 14.48 -2.42
CA GLY A 564 2.69 14.39 -3.17
C GLY A 564 2.86 15.52 -4.19
N PHE A 565 1.79 15.85 -4.94
CA PHE A 565 1.77 17.05 -5.79
C PHE A 565 2.07 18.33 -4.99
N ALA A 566 1.47 18.48 -3.80
CA ALA A 566 1.73 19.58 -2.88
C ALA A 566 3.20 19.68 -2.48
N PHE A 567 3.80 18.54 -2.07
CA PHE A 567 5.20 18.47 -1.66
C PHE A 567 6.15 18.84 -2.80
N ALA A 568 5.92 18.33 -4.01
CA ALA A 568 6.72 18.67 -5.19
C ALA A 568 6.69 20.18 -5.48
N MET A 569 5.49 20.79 -5.49
CA MET A 569 5.38 22.24 -5.68
C MET A 569 6.08 23.01 -4.56
N GLY A 570 5.81 22.71 -3.29
CA GLY A 570 6.40 23.40 -2.14
C GLY A 570 7.94 23.33 -2.11
N LEU A 571 8.52 22.18 -2.46
CA LEU A 571 9.96 22.00 -2.63
C LEU A 571 10.50 22.90 -3.76
N THR A 572 9.83 22.92 -4.92
CA THR A 572 10.28 23.75 -6.06
C THR A 572 10.13 25.25 -5.83
N THR A 573 9.09 25.71 -5.13
CA THR A 573 8.93 27.12 -4.74
C THR A 573 10.05 27.56 -3.78
N LEU A 574 10.44 26.70 -2.83
CA LEU A 574 11.60 26.97 -1.97
C LEU A 574 12.90 27.06 -2.77
N ILE A 575 13.08 26.20 -3.77
CA ILE A 575 14.23 26.21 -4.68
C ILE A 575 14.22 27.48 -5.55
N ASP A 576 13.07 27.95 -6.03
CA ASP A 576 13.00 29.16 -6.85
C ASP A 576 13.47 30.41 -6.10
N ILE A 577 12.98 30.62 -4.87
CA ILE A 577 13.47 31.70 -3.99
C ILE A 577 15.01 31.63 -3.87
N VAL A 578 15.57 30.44 -3.69
CA VAL A 578 17.02 30.23 -3.61
C VAL A 578 17.74 30.56 -4.94
N VAL A 579 17.17 30.21 -6.10
CA VAL A 579 17.72 30.53 -7.43
C VAL A 579 17.63 32.03 -7.71
N VAL A 580 16.47 32.65 -7.52
CA VAL A 580 16.25 34.09 -7.75
C VAL A 580 17.25 34.93 -6.96
N PHE A 581 17.44 34.62 -5.67
CA PHE A 581 18.33 35.38 -4.78
C PHE A 581 19.81 35.03 -4.96
N LEU A 582 20.19 33.75 -5.06
CA LEU A 582 21.59 33.32 -5.09
C LEU A 582 22.19 33.17 -6.49
N PHE A 583 21.37 33.20 -7.54
CA PHE A 583 21.81 33.05 -8.93
C PHE A 583 21.31 34.20 -9.83
N THR A 584 20.00 34.37 -10.01
CA THR A 584 19.45 35.31 -11.01
C THR A 584 19.87 36.78 -10.72
N LYS A 585 19.72 37.25 -9.48
CA LYS A 585 20.18 38.59 -9.06
C LYS A 585 21.68 38.81 -9.29
N PRO A 586 22.61 38.03 -8.72
CA PRO A 586 24.04 38.25 -8.92
C PRO A 586 24.48 38.07 -10.38
N PHE A 587 23.84 37.21 -11.16
CA PHE A 587 24.16 37.03 -12.58
C PHE A 587 23.79 38.27 -13.41
N ILE A 588 22.59 38.84 -13.25
CA ILE A 588 22.22 40.09 -13.92
C ILE A 588 23.12 41.25 -13.46
N ALA A 589 23.42 41.33 -12.16
CA ALA A 589 24.33 42.35 -11.61
C ALA A 589 25.80 42.21 -12.08
N LEU A 590 26.16 41.07 -12.67
CA LEU A 590 27.43 40.83 -13.38
C LEU A 590 27.30 41.21 -14.87
N LEU A 591 26.27 40.73 -15.58
CA LEU A 591 26.02 41.07 -16.98
C LEU A 591 25.89 42.58 -17.21
N ALA A 592 25.24 43.29 -16.28
CA ALA A 592 25.11 44.75 -16.26
C ALA A 592 26.46 45.52 -16.20
N ARG A 593 27.58 44.83 -15.95
CA ARG A 593 28.94 45.39 -16.00
C ARG A 593 29.65 45.14 -17.33
N MET A 594 29.14 44.23 -18.16
CA MET A 594 29.77 43.88 -19.44
C MET A 594 29.44 44.91 -20.52
N LYS A 595 30.46 45.28 -21.31
CA LYS A 595 30.36 46.34 -22.35
C LYS A 595 29.28 46.09 -23.42
N PHE A 596 28.83 44.84 -23.62
CA PHE A 596 27.74 44.49 -24.55
C PHE A 596 26.37 44.97 -24.05
N PHE A 597 25.99 44.56 -22.83
CA PHE A 597 24.72 44.94 -22.20
C PHE A 597 24.73 46.42 -21.78
N ALA A 598 25.84 46.91 -21.22
CA ALA A 598 25.99 48.29 -20.77
C ALA A 598 25.97 49.34 -21.91
N LYS A 599 26.08 48.92 -23.18
CA LYS A 599 25.94 49.78 -24.37
C LYS A 599 24.57 49.68 -25.06
N GLY A 600 23.61 48.91 -24.53
CA GLY A 600 22.25 48.85 -25.08
C GLY A 600 22.14 48.23 -26.49
N HIS A 601 22.99 47.25 -26.83
CA HIS A 601 22.99 46.62 -28.16
C HIS A 601 21.60 46.06 -28.54
N PRO A 602 21.11 46.14 -29.79
CA PRO A 602 19.73 45.75 -30.17
C PRO A 602 19.37 44.26 -29.94
N LEU A 603 20.35 43.37 -29.82
CA LEU A 603 20.15 41.97 -29.39
C LEU A 603 20.07 41.78 -27.86
N SER A 604 20.45 42.80 -27.07
CA SER A 604 20.38 42.78 -25.61
C SER A 604 18.95 42.78 -25.06
N GLY A 605 17.97 43.23 -25.85
CA GLY A 605 16.60 43.50 -25.38
C GLY A 605 16.45 44.77 -24.53
N LEU A 606 17.53 45.56 -24.41
CA LEU A 606 17.69 46.71 -23.49
C LEU A 606 18.23 47.95 -24.23
N ASP A 607 17.82 48.12 -25.48
CA ASP A 607 18.19 49.22 -26.38
C ASP A 607 17.41 50.49 -25.99
N ALA A 608 18.13 51.54 -25.60
CA ALA A 608 17.53 52.77 -25.08
C ALA A 608 16.86 53.61 -26.17
N GLU A 609 17.38 53.62 -27.39
CA GLU A 609 16.86 54.44 -28.49
C GLU A 609 15.47 53.93 -28.89
N ARG A 610 15.36 52.62 -29.15
CA ARG A 610 14.09 51.94 -29.48
C ARG A 610 13.04 52.01 -28.38
N MET A 611 13.44 52.10 -27.11
CA MET A 611 12.49 52.31 -26.00
C MET A 611 11.99 53.76 -25.91
N SER A 612 12.77 54.74 -26.38
CA SER A 612 12.37 56.15 -26.39
C SER A 612 11.40 56.50 -27.54
N GLU A 613 11.61 55.96 -28.75
CA GLU A 613 10.76 56.24 -29.93
C GLU A 613 9.27 55.92 -29.70
N THR A 614 8.98 54.86 -28.93
CA THR A 614 7.60 54.47 -28.59
C THR A 614 6.87 55.53 -27.76
N SER A 615 7.61 56.42 -27.09
CA SER A 615 7.05 57.48 -26.22
C SER A 615 6.85 58.83 -26.92
N SER A 616 7.61 59.12 -27.99
CA SER A 616 7.56 60.41 -28.70
C SER A 616 6.30 60.60 -29.55
N THR A 617 5.74 59.52 -30.09
CA THR A 617 4.65 59.57 -31.10
C THR A 617 3.26 59.85 -30.51
N GLY A 618 3.14 60.02 -29.18
CA GLY A 618 1.87 60.09 -28.45
C GLY A 618 1.48 61.44 -27.85
N ARG A 619 2.21 62.54 -28.09
CA ARG A 619 1.96 63.84 -27.44
C ARG A 619 1.94 65.04 -28.41
N THR A 620 0.94 65.06 -29.29
CA THR A 620 0.54 66.29 -29.98
C THR A 620 -0.41 67.09 -29.08
N THR A 621 0.14 67.90 -28.15
CA THR A 621 -0.68 68.80 -27.33
C THR A 621 -1.17 69.97 -28.17
N THR A 622 -2.48 70.01 -28.47
CA THR A 622 -3.15 71.24 -28.90
C THR A 622 -3.18 72.24 -27.75
N PRO A 623 -2.62 73.45 -27.91
CA PRO A 623 -2.91 74.55 -27.00
C PRO A 623 -4.32 75.08 -27.31
N GLN A 624 -5.13 75.30 -26.27
CA GLN A 624 -6.34 76.10 -26.38
C GLN A 624 -6.41 77.05 -25.18
N GLU A 625 -6.68 78.31 -25.47
CA GLU A 625 -6.77 79.42 -24.51
C GLU A 625 -8.18 79.54 -23.90
N ALA A 626 -8.26 80.36 -22.84
CA ALA A 626 -9.46 80.93 -22.20
C ALA A 626 -10.42 79.94 -21.50
#